data_AF-A0A7C6UM91-F1
#
_entry.id   AF-A0A7C6UM91-F1
#
_cell.length_a   1.000
_cell.length_b   1.000
_cell.length_c   1.000
_cell.angle_alpha   90.00
_cell.angle_beta   90.00
_cell.angle_gamma   90.00
#
_symmetry.space_group_name_H-M   'P 1'
#
loop_
_entity.id
_entity.type
_entity.pdbx_description
1 polymer ?
#
loop_
_entity_poly.entity_id
_entity_poly.type
_entity_poly.pdbx_seq_one_letter_code
_entity_poly.pdbx_strand_id
1 'polypeptide(L)' 'MGYTFSWKEIEDLCKILGLKRKYKTSTYSGIGADGKYRRCTIHAKHPGNVGIGVLNKIAKEQLLFSSVKEMYEFYQRNK' A
#
# COMPACT_ATOMS: atom_id res chain seq x y z
N MET A 1 14.71 4.29 13.75
CA MET A 1 13.28 4.64 13.71
C MET A 1 12.63 3.85 12.59
N GLY A 2 11.59 3.07 12.86
CA GLY A 2 10.91 2.24 11.86
C GLY A 2 9.94 3.08 11.02
N TYR A 3 9.82 2.77 9.73
CA TYR A 3 8.82 3.39 8.86
C TYR A 3 7.43 2.88 9.26
N THR A 4 6.55 3.79 9.68
CA THR A 4 5.16 3.47 10.03
C THR A 4 4.23 4.00 8.97
N PHE A 5 3.18 3.24 8.69
CA PHE A 5 2.09 3.67 7.83
C PHE A 5 0.77 3.47 8.55
N SER A 6 -0.12 4.43 8.45
CA SER A 6 -1.54 4.27 8.77
C SER A 6 -2.26 3.57 7.62
N TRP A 7 -3.41 2.96 7.91
CA TRP A 7 -4.25 2.36 6.87
C TRP A 7 -4.71 3.38 5.81
N LYS A 8 -4.85 4.66 6.20
CA LYS A 8 -5.19 5.75 5.28
C LYS A 8 -4.06 6.04 4.30
N GLU A 9 -2.82 6.11 4.78
CA GLU A 9 -1.65 6.33 3.92
C GLU A 9 -1.45 5.18 2.93
N ILE A 10 -1.71 3.93 3.34
CA ILE A 10 -1.70 2.77 2.42
C ILE A 10 -2.79 2.91 1.36
N GLU A 11 -3.97 3.41 1.72
CA GLU A 11 -5.06 3.65 0.76
C GLU A 11 -4.68 4.71 -0.27
N ASP A 12 -4.09 5.81 0.17
CA ASP A 12 -3.65 6.89 -0.70
C ASP A 12 -2.50 6.42 -1.61
N LEU A 13 -1.58 5.63 -1.07
CA LEU A 13 -0.51 5.00 -1.85
C LEU A 13 -1.07 4.06 -2.93
N CYS A 14 -2.11 3.27 -2.62
CA CYS A 14 -2.79 2.45 -3.63
C CYS A 14 -3.38 3.31 -4.77
N LYS A 15 -3.95 4.48 -4.46
CA LYS A 15 -4.48 5.41 -5.47
C LYS A 15 -3.36 6.02 -6.33
N ILE A 16 -2.25 6.42 -5.71
CA ILE A 16 -1.06 6.94 -6.41
C ILE A 16 -0.52 5.90 -7.40
N LEU A 17 -0.51 4.62 -7.01
CA LEU A 17 -0.12 3.51 -7.88
C LEU A 17 -1.15 3.18 -8.98
N GLY A 18 -2.24 3.94 -9.10
CA GLY A 18 -3.29 3.72 -10.09
C GLY A 18 -4.19 2.52 -9.78
N LEU A 19 -4.12 1.97 -8.56
CA LEU A 19 -4.96 0.83 -8.16
C LEU A 19 -6.38 1.30 -7.90
N LYS A 20 -7.34 0.54 -8.41
CA LYS A 20 -8.76 0.82 -8.19
C LYS A 20 -9.30 -0.13 -7.13
N ARG A 21 -10.13 0.43 -6.25
CA ARG A 21 -10.87 -0.36 -5.28
C ARG A 21 -11.87 -1.25 -6.02
N LYS A 22 -11.82 -2.56 -5.78
CA LYS A 22 -12.84 -3.48 -6.28
C LYS A 22 -14.13 -3.24 -5.47
N TYR A 23 -15.21 -2.89 -6.16
CA TYR A 23 -16.50 -2.45 -5.60
C TYR A 23 -16.92 -3.21 -4.33
N LYS A 24 -17.40 -2.50 -3.29
CA LYS A 24 -17.81 -3.05 -1.97
C LYS A 24 -16.76 -3.91 -1.23
N THR A 25 -15.54 -4.06 -1.73
CA THR A 25 -14.49 -4.84 -1.06
C THR A 25 -13.44 -3.93 -0.40
N SER A 26 -12.59 -4.54 0.43
CA SER A 26 -11.40 -3.93 1.01
C SER A 26 -10.16 -4.04 0.11
N THR A 27 -10.30 -4.57 -1.10
CA THR A 27 -9.17 -4.85 -1.99
C THR A 27 -9.04 -3.79 -3.07
N TYR A 28 -7.82 -3.29 -3.23
CA TYR A 28 -7.36 -2.43 -4.31
C TYR A 28 -6.54 -3.27 -5.28
N SER A 29 -6.81 -3.17 -6.57
CA SER A 29 -6.07 -3.89 -7.60
C SER A 29 -5.98 -3.10 -8.89
N GLY A 30 -4.92 -3.33 -9.64
CA GLY A 30 -4.70 -2.63 -10.91
C GLY A 30 -3.31 -2.92 -11.46
N ILE A 31 -3.07 -2.43 -12.67
CA ILE A 31 -1.75 -2.44 -13.31
C ILE A 31 -1.14 -1.07 -13.06
N GLY A 32 0.02 -1.03 -12.40
CA GLY A 32 0.75 0.21 -12.19
C GLY A 32 1.43 0.71 -13.47
N ALA A 33 1.96 1.93 -13.43
CA ALA A 33 2.66 2.53 -14.57
C ALA A 33 3.89 1.73 -15.05
N ASP A 34 4.46 0.91 -14.17
CA ASP A 34 5.56 -0.02 -14.46
C ASP A 34 5.10 -1.35 -15.08
N GLY A 35 3.81 -1.48 -15.43
CA GLY A 35 3.24 -2.68 -16.06
C GLY A 35 2.99 -3.85 -15.10
N LYS A 36 3.25 -3.69 -13.80
CA LYS A 36 3.05 -4.77 -12.80
C LYS A 36 1.62 -4.75 -12.27
N TYR A 37 0.99 -5.93 -12.26
CA TYR A 37 -0.28 -6.13 -11.56
C TYR A 37 -0.06 -6.19 -10.05
N ARG A 38 -0.72 -5.30 -9.32
CA ARG A 38 -0.67 -5.25 -7.85
C ARG A 38 -2.05 -5.48 -7.27
N ARG A 39 -2.07 -6.07 -6.08
CA ARG A 39 -3.29 -6.31 -5.32
C ARG A 39 -3.00 -6.10 -3.84
N CYS A 40 -3.59 -5.06 -3.27
CA CYS A 40 -3.48 -4.73 -1.86
C CYS A 40 -4.83 -4.88 -1.16
N THR A 41 -4.87 -5.55 0.00
CA THR A 41 -6.10 -5.63 0.80
C THR A 41 -5.96 -4.78 2.05
N ILE A 42 -6.80 -3.75 2.13
CA ILE A 42 -6.88 -2.81 3.25
C ILE A 42 -8.05 -3.24 4.11
N HIS A 43 -7.76 -4.06 5.12
CA HIS A 43 -8.76 -4.43 6.12
C HIS A 43 -9.18 -3.18 6.91
N ALA A 44 -10.44 -3.18 7.36
CA ALA A 44 -11.23 -2.04 7.82
C ALA A 44 -10.45 -1.00 8.65
N LYS A 45 -10.96 0.25 8.61
CA LYS A 45 -10.54 1.49 9.31
C LYS A 45 -10.33 1.31 10.83
N HIS A 46 -9.42 0.45 11.24
CA HIS A 46 -8.95 0.38 12.61
C HIS A 46 -8.08 1.62 12.85
N PRO A 47 -8.41 2.43 13.86
CA PRO A 47 -7.56 3.56 14.21
C PRO A 47 -6.19 3.02 14.66
N GLY A 48 -5.13 3.47 13.99
CA GLY A 48 -3.76 3.09 14.34
C GLY A 48 -2.85 2.85 13.14
N ASN A 49 -1.60 2.56 13.47
CA ASN A 49 -0.56 2.21 12.51
C ASN A 49 -0.66 0.74 12.14
N VAL A 50 -0.31 0.43 10.89
CA VAL A 50 -0.18 -0.94 10.42
C VAL A 50 1.01 -1.60 11.13
N GLY A 51 0.75 -2.77 11.72
CA GLY A 51 1.80 -3.54 12.39
C GLY A 51 2.93 -3.91 11.44
N ILE A 52 4.17 -3.94 11.94
CA ILE A 52 5.39 -4.10 11.13
C ILE A 52 5.38 -5.37 10.25
N GLY A 53 4.82 -6.48 10.74
CA GLY A 53 4.69 -7.73 9.97
C GLY A 53 3.72 -7.59 8.79
N VAL A 54 2.58 -6.94 9.03
CA VAL A 54 1.58 -6.65 7.99
C VAL A 54 2.14 -5.65 6.98
N LEU A 55 2.87 -4.64 7.45
CA LEU A 55 3.49 -3.63 6.60
C LEU A 55 4.53 -4.22 5.65
N ASN A 56 5.39 -5.13 6.14
CA ASN A 56 6.35 -5.85 5.30
C ASN A 56 5.66 -6.69 4.22
N LYS A 57 4.57 -7.37 4.58
CA LYS A 57 3.77 -8.16 3.64
C LYS A 57 3.14 -7.26 2.57
N ILE A 58 2.59 -6.11 2.96
CA ILE A 58 1.99 -5.15 2.04
C ILE A 58 3.05 -4.61 1.06
N ALA A 59 4.20 -4.16 1.59
CA ALA A 59 5.26 -3.60 0.76
C ALA A 59 5.78 -4.61 -0.28
N LYS A 60 6.17 -5.81 0.17
CA LYS A 60 6.87 -6.78 -0.68
C LYS A 60 5.96 -7.66 -1.52
N GLU A 61 4.89 -8.18 -0.93
CA GLU A 61 4.05 -9.18 -1.59
C GLU A 61 2.86 -8.56 -2.33
N GLN A 62 2.27 -7.49 -1.80
CA GLN A 62 1.04 -6.91 -2.34
C GLN A 62 1.32 -5.77 -3.34
N LEU A 63 2.25 -4.90 -2.99
CA LEU A 63 2.61 -3.71 -3.76
C LEU A 63 3.94 -3.85 -4.52
N LEU A 64 4.64 -4.98 -4.34
CA LEU A 64 5.84 -5.35 -5.10
C LEU A 64 6.98 -4.32 -5.02
N PHE A 65 7.13 -3.66 -3.87
CA PHE A 65 8.32 -2.89 -3.51
C PHE A 65 9.41 -3.83 -2.96
N SER A 66 10.66 -3.47 -3.13
CA SER A 66 11.82 -4.19 -2.59
C SER A 66 11.88 -4.11 -1.07
N SER A 67 11.38 -3.01 -0.47
CA SER A 67 11.35 -2.82 0.98
C SER A 67 10.30 -1.81 1.44
N VAL A 68 10.01 -1.80 2.74
CA VAL A 68 9.18 -0.75 3.37
C VAL A 68 9.81 0.64 3.21
N LYS A 69 11.15 0.72 3.19
CA LYS A 69 11.88 1.97 2.93
C LYS A 69 11.57 2.52 1.55
N GLU A 70 11.67 1.69 0.51
CA GLU A 70 11.36 2.10 -0.87
C GLU A 70 9.90 2.53 -0.99
N MET A 71 8.97 1.80 -0.35
CA MET A 71 7.57 2.18 -0.29
C MET A 71 7.36 3.56 0.37
N TYR A 72 8.10 3.85 1.45
CA TYR A 72 8.08 5.16 2.13
C TYR A 72 8.62 6.29 1.28
N GLU A 73 9.78 6.10 0.64
CA GLU A 73 10.38 7.08 -0.26
C GLU A 73 9.47 7.37 -1.46
N PHE A 74 8.86 6.32 -2.03
CA PHE A 74 7.87 6.46 -3.09
C PHE A 74 6.66 7.28 -2.63
N TYR A 75 6.12 6.99 -1.45
CA TYR A 75 4.98 7.72 -0.91
C TYR A 75 5.31 9.20 -0.70
N GLN A 76 6.44 9.51 -0.06
CA GLN A 76 6.86 10.90 0.18
C GLN A 76 7.09 11.70 -1.11
N ARG A 77 7.60 11.05 -2.17
CA ARG A 77 7.83 11.70 -3.46
C ARG A 77 6.54 12.04 -4.22
N ASN A 78 5.46 11.31 -3.96
CA ASN A 78 4.19 11.41 -4.69
C ASN A 78 3.01 11.86 -3.80
N LYS A 79 3.29 12.29 -2.56
CA LYS A 79 2.31 12.83 -1.62
C LYS A 79 1.94 14.27 -1.96
#